data_AF-A0A6A6H6Q3-F1
#
_entry.id   AF-A0A6A6H6Q3-F1
#
_cell.length_a   1.000
_cell.length_b   1.000
_cell.length_c   1.000
_cell.angle_alpha   90.00
_cell.angle_beta   90.00
_cell.angle_gamma   90.00
#
_symmetry.space_group_name_H-M   'P 1'
#
loop_
_entity.id
_entity.type
_entity.pdbx_description
1 polymer ?
#
loop_
_entity_poly.entity_id
_entity_poly.type
_entity_poly.pdbx_seq_one_letter_code
_entity_poly.pdbx_strand_id
1 'polypeptide(L)'
;MPTVEVVAGFSLLNRWLLYTSVMLAPAQFVSGLGSYWPTSIGFLAYNYYTQIAWYHAIERLELHALSLLTPNFNIIYLVSYLGGISSGTMYLEAPLGVGTAGVLLLNTVSAWKSWALCMPQGYRVYEFFFFGWRRLTPGWHRFFGVWQASDSSLTLAAAILAVVIPLILNNNDDRLPWWFTHAALIPGAVVMLVYSFQLILWTELIVQRNNIVSPTDWIAVWLFVAQIGACFLPPLIHSFPPLRE
;
A
#
# COMPACT_ATOMS: atom_id res chain seq x y z
N MET A 1 -20.78 19.16 -12.42
CA MET A 1 -21.21 17.77 -12.18
C MET A 1 -21.59 17.66 -10.72
N PRO A 2 -22.59 16.85 -10.34
CA PRO A 2 -22.90 16.59 -8.94
C PRO A 2 -21.70 15.90 -8.27
N THR A 3 -21.50 16.15 -6.98
CA THR A 3 -20.50 15.48 -6.15
C THR A 3 -20.84 14.01 -6.01
N VAL A 4 -19.84 13.14 -6.12
CA VAL A 4 -20.02 11.69 -5.93
C VAL A 4 -19.39 11.30 -4.61
N GLU A 5 -20.23 10.87 -3.67
CA GLU A 5 -19.76 10.30 -2.40
C GLU A 5 -19.37 8.84 -2.61
N VAL A 6 -18.19 8.49 -2.11
CA VAL A 6 -17.63 7.12 -2.12
C VAL A 6 -17.26 6.71 -0.70
N VAL A 7 -16.93 5.42 -0.55
CA VAL A 7 -16.47 4.83 0.73
C VAL A 7 -15.38 5.67 1.41
N ALA A 8 -15.35 5.65 2.75
CA ALA A 8 -14.33 6.32 3.54
C ALA A 8 -12.92 5.82 3.22
N GLY A 9 -11.91 6.67 3.46
CA GLY A 9 -10.50 6.32 3.25
C GLY A 9 -9.88 6.85 1.96
N PHE A 10 -10.63 7.62 1.16
CA PHE A 10 -10.13 8.36 0.00
C PHE A 10 -10.22 9.88 0.18
N SER A 11 -10.44 10.36 1.40
CA SER A 11 -10.38 11.80 1.70
C SER A 11 -8.98 12.36 1.35
N LEU A 12 -8.86 13.68 1.18
CA LEU A 12 -7.57 14.31 0.90
C LEU A 12 -6.50 13.89 1.92
N LEU A 13 -6.87 13.85 3.20
CA LEU A 13 -5.97 13.42 4.28
C LEU A 13 -5.55 11.96 4.09
N ASN A 14 -6.48 11.04 3.86
CA ASN A 14 -6.14 9.63 3.68
C ASN A 14 -5.26 9.38 2.45
N ARG A 15 -5.47 10.12 1.35
CA ARG A 15 -4.60 10.03 0.17
C ARG A 15 -3.20 10.54 0.47
N TRP A 16 -3.07 11.63 1.22
CA TRP A 16 -1.76 12.12 1.66
C TRP A 16 -1.03 11.09 2.52
N LEU A 17 -1.74 10.46 3.46
CA LEU A 17 -1.17 9.38 4.29
C LEU A 17 -0.69 8.21 3.43
N LEU A 18 -1.47 7.81 2.42
CA LEU A 18 -1.07 6.76 1.48
C LEU A 18 0.22 7.13 0.74
N TYR A 19 0.31 8.36 0.21
CA TYR A 19 1.49 8.83 -0.51
C TYR A 19 2.71 8.90 0.41
N THR A 20 2.55 9.43 1.62
CA THR A 20 3.63 9.49 2.60
C THR A 20 4.07 8.10 3.05
N SER A 21 3.13 7.15 3.23
CA SER A 21 3.45 5.77 3.55
C SER A 21 4.31 5.10 2.49
N VAL A 22 4.01 5.32 1.20
CA VAL A 22 4.85 4.81 0.09
C VAL A 22 6.25 5.41 0.13
N MET A 23 6.36 6.72 0.39
CA MET A 23 7.65 7.40 0.49
C MET A 23 8.48 6.91 1.67
N LEU A 24 7.84 6.59 2.79
CA LEU A 24 8.50 6.13 4.00
C LEU A 24 8.73 4.61 4.04
N ALA A 25 8.20 3.84 3.09
CA ALA A 25 8.34 2.38 3.07
C ALA A 25 9.79 1.87 3.17
N PRO A 26 10.80 2.48 2.50
CA PRO A 26 12.20 2.07 2.69
C PRO A 26 12.71 2.33 4.10
N ALA A 27 12.34 3.47 4.70
CA ALA A 27 12.73 3.80 6.07
C ALA A 27 12.08 2.84 7.07
N GLN A 28 10.82 2.48 6.84
CA GLN A 28 10.12 1.47 7.62
C GLN A 28 10.83 0.12 7.55
N PHE A 29 11.25 -0.30 6.36
CA PHE A 29 11.98 -1.55 6.16
C PHE A 29 13.31 -1.56 6.94
N VAL A 30 14.10 -0.50 6.79
CA VAL A 30 15.40 -0.43 7.49
C VAL A 30 15.20 -0.32 9.01
N SER A 31 14.14 0.36 9.48
CA SER A 31 13.83 0.46 10.91
C SER A 31 13.37 -0.86 11.54
N GLY A 32 12.82 -1.77 10.74
CA GLY A 32 12.40 -3.08 11.21
C GLY A 32 13.55 -4.06 11.38
N LEU A 33 14.64 -3.93 10.63
CA LEU A 33 15.80 -4.82 10.72
C LEU A 33 16.38 -4.84 12.14
N GLY A 34 16.31 -5.99 12.81
CA GLY A 34 16.79 -6.15 14.19
C GLY A 34 15.86 -5.56 15.27
N SER A 35 14.65 -5.12 14.93
CA SER A 35 13.65 -4.60 15.87
C SER A 35 12.66 -5.68 16.31
N TYR A 36 12.45 -5.80 17.62
CA TYR A 36 11.54 -6.78 18.23
C TYR A 36 10.13 -6.23 18.47
N TRP A 37 9.83 -5.04 17.96
CA TRP A 37 8.57 -4.37 18.22
C TRP A 37 7.43 -4.98 17.39
N PRO A 38 6.26 -5.26 18.00
CA PRO A 38 5.13 -5.85 17.28
C PRO A 38 4.35 -4.83 16.44
N THR A 39 4.84 -3.61 16.26
CA THR A 39 4.14 -2.51 15.56
C THR A 39 3.80 -2.87 14.12
N SER A 40 4.64 -3.68 13.46
CA SER A 40 4.37 -4.21 12.12
C SER A 40 3.11 -5.08 12.04
N ILE A 41 2.72 -5.76 13.13
CA ILE A 41 1.49 -6.57 13.18
C ILE A 41 0.25 -5.68 13.13
N GLY A 42 0.24 -4.58 13.89
CA GLY A 42 -0.87 -3.62 13.88
C GLY A 42 -1.08 -3.01 12.48
N PHE A 43 0.01 -2.70 11.79
CA PHE A 43 -0.02 -2.20 10.42
C PHE A 43 -0.55 -3.25 9.44
N LEU A 44 -0.07 -4.48 9.54
CA LEU A 44 -0.58 -5.60 8.73
C LEU A 44 -2.08 -5.82 8.95
N ALA A 45 -2.56 -5.80 10.21
CA ALA A 45 -3.97 -5.94 10.53
C ALA A 45 -4.83 -4.82 9.92
N TYR A 46 -4.34 -3.58 9.94
CA TYR A 46 -5.02 -2.46 9.30
C TYR A 46 -5.02 -2.55 7.76
N ASN A 47 -3.94 -3.03 7.17
CA ASN A 47 -3.89 -3.30 5.73
C ASN A 47 -4.90 -4.36 5.32
N TYR A 48 -5.08 -5.41 6.13
CA TYR A 48 -6.17 -6.37 5.94
C TYR A 48 -7.54 -5.71 6.07
N TYR A 49 -7.77 -4.93 7.13
CA TYR A 49 -9.04 -4.25 7.37
C TYR A 49 -9.44 -3.36 6.19
N THR A 50 -8.52 -2.51 5.71
CA THR A 50 -8.77 -1.61 4.58
C THR A 50 -9.05 -2.37 3.29
N GLN A 51 -8.27 -3.42 3.00
CA GLN A 51 -8.48 -4.24 1.81
C GLN A 51 -9.80 -4.99 1.83
N ILE A 52 -10.23 -5.48 3.01
CA ILE A 52 -11.55 -6.09 3.18
C ILE A 52 -12.66 -5.04 3.01
N ALA A 53 -12.51 -3.85 3.58
CA ALA A 53 -13.47 -2.77 3.41
C ALA A 53 -13.63 -2.37 1.94
N TRP A 54 -12.53 -2.29 1.20
CA TRP A 54 -12.54 -2.00 -0.23
C TRP A 54 -13.16 -3.12 -1.04
N TYR A 55 -12.84 -4.37 -0.71
CA TYR A 55 -13.47 -5.53 -1.34
C TYR A 55 -15.00 -5.48 -1.20
N HIS A 56 -15.51 -5.16 -0.01
CA HIS A 56 -16.95 -4.98 0.19
C HIS A 56 -17.53 -3.76 -0.55
N ALA A 57 -16.80 -2.63 -0.61
CA ALA A 57 -17.21 -1.47 -1.39
C ALA A 57 -17.30 -1.80 -2.89
N ILE A 58 -16.42 -2.66 -3.41
CA ILE A 58 -16.47 -3.17 -4.78
C ILE A 58 -17.72 -4.02 -5.00
N GLU A 59 -18.03 -4.93 -4.08
CA GLU A 59 -19.23 -5.77 -4.18
C GLU A 59 -20.52 -4.95 -4.15
N ARG A 60 -20.51 -3.82 -3.43
CA ARG A 60 -21.61 -2.86 -3.36
C ARG A 60 -21.59 -1.81 -4.46
N LEU A 61 -20.58 -1.83 -5.33
CA LEU A 61 -20.43 -0.91 -6.46
C LEU A 61 -20.26 0.58 -6.03
N GLU A 62 -19.67 0.80 -4.86
CA GLU A 62 -19.53 2.13 -4.22
C GLU A 62 -18.21 2.85 -4.57
N LEU A 63 -17.38 2.28 -5.45
CA LEU A 63 -16.09 2.88 -5.84
C LEU A 63 -16.22 3.98 -6.90
N HIS A 64 -17.26 3.97 -7.72
CA HIS A 64 -17.40 4.87 -8.86
C HIS A 64 -16.11 4.90 -9.73
N ALA A 65 -15.67 6.09 -10.17
CA ALA A 65 -14.46 6.31 -10.95
C ALA A 65 -13.16 5.97 -10.22
N LEU A 66 -13.16 5.72 -8.90
CA LEU A 66 -11.98 5.17 -8.22
C LEU A 66 -11.64 3.76 -8.72
N SER A 67 -12.59 3.05 -9.34
CA SER A 67 -12.31 1.79 -10.02
C SER A 67 -11.24 1.92 -11.12
N LEU A 68 -10.97 3.12 -11.64
CA LEU A 68 -9.89 3.39 -12.60
C LEU A 68 -8.49 3.37 -11.98
N LEU A 69 -8.39 3.50 -10.65
CA LEU A 69 -7.12 3.46 -9.90
C LEU A 69 -6.68 2.06 -9.53
N THR A 70 -7.57 1.09 -9.75
CA THR A 70 -7.39 -0.31 -9.42
C THR A 70 -6.01 -0.90 -9.80
N PRO A 71 -5.46 -0.66 -11.01
CA PRO A 71 -4.13 -1.17 -11.36
C PRO A 71 -3.02 -0.52 -10.52
N ASN A 72 -3.14 0.78 -10.26
CA ASN A 72 -2.15 1.57 -9.54
C ASN A 72 -2.05 1.21 -8.05
N PHE A 73 -3.16 0.78 -7.44
CA PHE A 73 -3.16 0.39 -6.03
C PHE A 73 -2.32 -0.86 -5.78
N ASN A 74 -2.24 -1.81 -6.72
CA ASN A 74 -1.37 -2.98 -6.58
C ASN A 74 0.10 -2.60 -6.41
N ILE A 75 0.59 -1.61 -7.16
CA ILE A 75 1.97 -1.12 -7.06
C ILE A 75 2.21 -0.36 -5.74
N ILE A 76 1.28 0.53 -5.36
CA ILE A 76 1.35 1.32 -4.12
C ILE A 76 1.42 0.42 -2.89
N TYR A 77 0.52 -0.56 -2.84
CA TYR A 77 0.43 -1.49 -1.72
C TYR A 77 1.56 -2.52 -1.72
N LEU A 78 2.04 -2.94 -2.89
CA LEU A 78 3.25 -3.75 -2.99
C LEU A 78 4.43 -3.10 -2.26
N VAL A 79 4.73 -1.84 -2.58
CA VAL A 79 5.89 -1.19 -1.95
C VAL A 79 5.64 -0.90 -0.48
N SER A 80 4.46 -0.38 -0.14
CA SER A 80 4.13 -0.04 1.25
C SER A 80 4.09 -1.28 2.16
N TYR A 81 3.62 -2.41 1.66
CA TYR A 81 3.52 -3.63 2.47
C TYR A 81 4.84 -4.36 2.58
N LEU A 82 5.65 -4.43 1.51
CA LEU A 82 7.00 -4.99 1.60
C LEU A 82 7.87 -4.22 2.61
N GLY A 83 7.67 -2.89 2.70
CA GLY A 83 8.35 -2.06 3.70
C GLY A 83 8.07 -2.45 5.16
N GLY A 84 6.97 -3.15 5.45
CA GLY A 84 6.56 -3.51 6.81
C GLY A 84 6.98 -4.92 7.27
N ILE A 85 7.67 -5.70 6.44
CA ILE A 85 7.91 -7.15 6.72
C ILE A 85 9.09 -7.39 7.66
N SER A 86 10.10 -6.53 7.61
CA SER A 86 11.35 -6.66 8.38
C SER A 86 11.11 -6.63 9.90
N SER A 87 11.73 -7.55 10.64
CA SER A 87 11.79 -7.53 12.10
C SER A 87 13.14 -8.09 12.61
N GLY A 88 13.31 -8.20 13.93
CA GLY A 88 14.48 -8.82 14.56
C GLY A 88 14.31 -10.31 14.91
N THR A 89 13.16 -10.93 14.58
CA THR A 89 12.88 -12.35 14.91
C THR A 89 12.04 -13.05 13.87
N MET A 90 12.42 -14.29 13.52
CA MET A 90 11.63 -15.16 12.64
C MET A 90 10.17 -15.35 13.07
N TYR A 91 9.89 -15.41 14.38
CA TYR A 91 8.53 -15.55 14.92
C TYR A 91 7.61 -14.39 14.55
N LEU A 92 8.15 -13.19 14.34
CA LEU A 92 7.40 -12.04 13.85
C LEU A 92 7.49 -11.93 12.32
N GLU A 93 8.66 -12.13 11.72
CA GLU A 93 8.83 -11.97 10.27
C GLU A 93 8.04 -12.99 9.44
N ALA A 94 7.95 -14.25 9.87
CA ALA A 94 7.25 -15.27 9.09
C ALA A 94 5.73 -14.99 9.01
N PRO A 95 5.01 -14.71 10.11
CA PRO A 95 3.63 -14.24 10.04
C PRO A 95 3.46 -12.93 9.27
N LEU A 96 4.40 -11.99 9.39
CA LEU A 96 4.36 -10.72 8.64
C LEU A 96 4.51 -10.94 7.14
N GLY A 97 5.42 -11.81 6.72
CA GLY A 97 5.65 -12.16 5.32
C GLY A 97 4.46 -12.88 4.71
N VAL A 98 3.95 -13.92 5.38
CA VAL A 98 2.75 -14.67 4.95
C VAL A 98 1.52 -13.78 4.93
N GLY A 99 1.31 -12.97 5.97
CA GLY A 99 0.21 -12.03 6.03
C GLY A 99 0.29 -11.00 4.92
N THR A 100 1.47 -10.42 4.69
CA THR A 100 1.67 -9.46 3.59
C THR A 100 1.37 -10.08 2.23
N ALA A 101 1.85 -11.31 1.98
CA ALA A 101 1.50 -12.04 0.77
C ALA A 101 -0.02 -12.22 0.63
N GLY A 102 -0.73 -12.54 1.72
CA GLY A 102 -2.18 -12.65 1.73
C GLY A 102 -2.89 -11.33 1.41
N VAL A 103 -2.44 -10.19 1.96
CA VAL A 103 -3.00 -8.87 1.62
C VAL A 103 -2.75 -8.51 0.15
N LEU A 104 -1.58 -8.81 -0.39
CA LEU A 104 -1.25 -8.58 -1.79
C LEU A 104 -2.17 -9.37 -2.74
N LEU A 105 -2.45 -10.64 -2.40
CA LEU A 105 -3.40 -11.46 -3.14
C LEU A 105 -4.82 -10.91 -3.05
N LEU A 106 -5.27 -10.50 -1.85
CA LEU A 106 -6.59 -9.89 -1.66
C LEU A 106 -6.75 -8.60 -2.47
N ASN A 107 -5.72 -7.76 -2.52
CA ASN A 107 -5.71 -6.55 -3.33
C ASN A 107 -5.80 -6.88 -4.83
N THR A 108 -5.09 -7.91 -5.29
CA THR A 108 -5.18 -8.40 -6.68
C THR A 108 -6.59 -8.90 -7.03
N VAL A 109 -7.22 -9.66 -6.13
CA VAL A 109 -8.60 -10.14 -6.31
C VAL A 109 -9.59 -8.98 -6.35
N SER A 110 -9.47 -8.04 -5.40
CA SER A 110 -10.27 -6.82 -5.34
C SER A 110 -10.12 -6.03 -6.64
N ALA A 111 -8.90 -5.99 -7.17
CA ALA A 111 -8.61 -5.29 -8.40
C ALA A 111 -9.31 -5.91 -9.63
N TRP A 112 -9.22 -7.23 -9.78
CA TRP A 112 -9.97 -7.92 -10.84
C TRP A 112 -11.49 -7.77 -10.70
N LYS A 113 -12.02 -7.81 -9.47
CA LYS A 113 -13.44 -7.57 -9.23
C LYS A 113 -13.86 -6.13 -9.59
N SER A 114 -13.08 -5.13 -9.19
CA SER A 114 -13.35 -3.73 -9.52
C SER A 114 -13.32 -3.50 -11.04
N TRP A 115 -12.36 -4.10 -11.74
CA TRP A 115 -12.30 -4.09 -13.20
C TRP A 115 -13.54 -4.75 -13.83
N ALA A 116 -14.00 -5.88 -13.32
CA ALA A 116 -15.12 -6.61 -13.88
C ALA A 116 -16.49 -5.98 -13.57
N LEU A 117 -16.67 -5.42 -12.36
CA LEU A 117 -17.97 -5.01 -11.83
C LEU A 117 -18.17 -3.49 -11.84
N CYS A 118 -17.15 -2.72 -11.43
CA CYS A 118 -17.28 -1.28 -11.20
C CYS A 118 -16.94 -0.45 -12.46
N MET A 119 -15.89 -0.82 -13.21
CA MET A 119 -15.50 -0.08 -14.41
C MET A 119 -16.59 -0.04 -15.49
N PRO A 120 -17.31 -1.13 -15.81
CA PRO A 120 -18.33 -1.10 -16.87
C PRO A 120 -19.47 -0.12 -16.61
N GLN A 121 -19.76 0.20 -15.34
CA GLN A 121 -20.79 1.18 -14.96
C GLN A 121 -20.42 2.60 -15.39
N GLY A 122 -19.12 2.87 -15.52
CA GLY A 122 -18.58 4.17 -15.89
C GLY A 122 -18.43 4.42 -17.37
N TYR A 123 -18.93 3.54 -18.24
CA TYR A 123 -18.76 3.73 -19.68
C TYR A 123 -19.32 5.06 -20.16
N ARG A 124 -18.44 5.86 -20.77
CA ARG A 124 -18.65 7.21 -21.26
C ARG A 124 -18.91 8.26 -20.17
N VAL A 125 -18.89 7.86 -18.90
CA VAL A 125 -19.12 8.72 -17.74
C VAL A 125 -17.81 9.00 -17.01
N TYR A 126 -17.03 7.95 -16.69
CA TYR A 126 -15.79 8.13 -15.94
C TYR A 126 -14.73 8.77 -16.83
N GLU A 127 -14.13 9.84 -16.33
CA GLU A 127 -13.08 10.58 -17.00
C GLU A 127 -11.72 10.26 -16.36
N PHE A 128 -10.70 10.05 -17.17
CA PHE A 128 -9.33 9.82 -16.70
C PHE A 128 -8.33 10.48 -17.64
N PHE A 129 -7.11 10.64 -17.15
CA PHE A 129 -6.03 11.26 -17.91
C PHE A 129 -5.09 10.19 -18.47
N PHE A 130 -4.95 10.10 -19.79
CA PHE A 130 -3.96 9.24 -20.44
C PHE A 130 -3.43 9.98 -21.67
N PHE A 131 -2.36 10.74 -21.49
CA PHE A 131 -1.85 11.70 -22.47
C PHE A 131 -2.96 12.61 -23.02
N GLY A 132 -3.76 13.17 -22.11
CA GLY A 132 -4.98 13.92 -22.40
C GLY A 132 -6.22 13.32 -21.74
N TRP A 133 -7.28 14.12 -21.66
CA TRP A 133 -8.54 13.69 -21.05
C TRP A 133 -9.27 12.70 -21.95
N ARG A 134 -9.61 11.54 -21.38
CA ARG A 134 -10.33 10.46 -22.05
C ARG A 134 -11.54 10.07 -21.21
N ARG A 135 -12.52 9.48 -21.88
CA ARG A 135 -13.67 8.83 -21.25
C ARG A 135 -13.50 7.33 -21.33
N LEU A 136 -13.93 6.64 -20.29
CA LEU A 136 -13.90 5.19 -20.27
C LEU A 136 -14.78 4.63 -21.38
N THR A 137 -14.21 3.80 -22.24
CA THR A 137 -14.91 3.06 -23.29
C THR A 137 -14.61 1.58 -23.15
N PRO A 138 -15.35 0.68 -23.83
CA PRO A 138 -15.02 -0.74 -23.83
C PRO A 138 -13.58 -1.04 -24.30
N GLY A 139 -13.01 -0.21 -25.19
CA GLY A 139 -11.61 -0.32 -25.61
C GLY A 139 -10.64 -0.02 -24.46
N TRP A 140 -10.89 1.07 -23.73
CA TRP A 140 -10.10 1.43 -22.56
C TRP A 140 -10.26 0.43 -21.40
N HIS A 141 -11.45 -0.13 -21.22
CA HIS A 141 -11.67 -1.20 -20.25
C HIS A 141 -10.77 -2.41 -20.50
N ARG A 142 -10.65 -2.85 -21.76
CA ARG A 142 -9.72 -3.92 -22.14
C ARG A 142 -8.26 -3.54 -21.88
N PHE A 143 -7.87 -2.30 -22.21
CA PHE A 143 -6.53 -1.80 -21.92
C PHE A 143 -6.20 -1.88 -20.42
N PHE A 144 -7.10 -1.41 -19.55
CA PHE A 144 -6.95 -1.55 -18.10
C PHE A 144 -6.90 -3.01 -17.65
N GLY A 145 -7.59 -3.92 -18.33
CA GLY A 145 -7.52 -5.36 -18.06
C GLY A 145 -6.15 -5.96 -18.38
N VAL A 146 -5.53 -5.57 -19.50
CA VAL A 146 -4.16 -5.98 -19.85
C VAL A 146 -3.16 -5.42 -18.84
N TRP A 147 -3.32 -4.15 -18.45
CA TRP A 147 -2.50 -3.55 -17.41
C TRP A 147 -2.63 -4.34 -16.09
N GLN A 148 -3.86 -4.62 -15.65
CA GLN A 148 -4.11 -5.37 -14.42
C GLN A 148 -3.49 -6.78 -14.45
N ALA A 149 -3.42 -7.43 -15.62
CA ALA A 149 -2.73 -8.71 -15.77
C ALA A 149 -1.21 -8.59 -15.56
N SER A 150 -0.59 -7.51 -16.05
CA SER A 150 0.81 -7.17 -15.78
C SER A 150 1.03 -6.95 -14.28
N ASP A 151 0.19 -6.14 -13.64
CA ASP A 151 0.30 -5.85 -12.21
C ASP A 151 0.08 -7.09 -11.34
N SER A 152 -0.79 -8.02 -11.76
CA SER A 152 -1.00 -9.30 -11.07
C SER A 152 0.28 -10.15 -11.09
N SER A 153 1.02 -10.15 -12.19
CA SER A 153 2.30 -10.86 -12.30
C SER A 153 3.36 -10.26 -11.36
N LEU A 154 3.44 -8.93 -11.30
CA LEU A 154 4.32 -8.23 -10.36
C LEU A 154 3.94 -8.53 -8.90
N THR A 155 2.65 -8.53 -8.61
CA THR A 155 2.12 -8.80 -7.27
C THR A 155 2.40 -10.24 -6.83
N LEU A 156 2.30 -11.21 -7.75
CA LEU A 156 2.68 -12.60 -7.47
C LEU A 156 4.18 -12.72 -7.12
N ALA A 157 5.05 -12.06 -7.90
CA ALA A 157 6.48 -12.03 -7.60
C ALA A 157 6.75 -11.39 -6.22
N ALA A 158 6.08 -10.29 -5.90
CA ALA A 158 6.20 -9.65 -4.60
C ALA A 158 5.64 -10.49 -3.45
N ALA A 159 4.55 -11.24 -3.65
CA ALA A 159 4.03 -12.16 -2.64
C ALA A 159 5.02 -13.29 -2.34
N ILE A 160 5.74 -13.80 -3.35
CA ILE A 160 6.83 -14.76 -3.16
C ILE A 160 7.97 -14.10 -2.37
N LEU A 161 8.39 -12.89 -2.78
CA LEU A 161 9.45 -12.15 -2.07
C LEU A 161 9.07 -11.85 -0.61
N ALA A 162 7.81 -11.53 -0.33
CA ALA A 162 7.32 -11.27 1.03
C ALA A 162 7.52 -12.47 1.96
N VAL A 163 7.45 -13.70 1.42
CA VAL A 163 7.71 -14.94 2.18
C VAL A 163 9.20 -15.28 2.22
N VAL A 164 9.93 -15.02 1.14
CA VAL A 164 11.36 -15.38 1.03
C VAL A 164 12.27 -14.42 1.81
N ILE A 165 11.97 -13.12 1.81
CA ILE A 165 12.78 -12.08 2.50
C ILE A 165 13.00 -12.44 3.99
N PRO A 166 11.96 -12.77 4.78
CA PRO A 166 12.14 -13.27 6.16
C PRO A 166 13.11 -14.44 6.28
N LEU A 167 13.05 -15.40 5.36
CA LEU A 167 13.89 -16.60 5.42
C LEU A 167 15.36 -16.31 5.13
N ILE A 168 15.64 -15.30 4.30
CA ILE A 168 17.00 -14.88 3.96
C ILE A 168 17.58 -13.98 5.05
N LEU A 169 16.80 -13.00 5.54
CA LEU A 169 17.27 -12.00 6.50
C LEU A 169 17.55 -12.60 7.88
N ASN A 170 16.78 -13.60 8.31
CA ASN A 170 16.98 -14.27 9.60
C ASN A 170 18.37 -14.97 9.73
N ASN A 171 19.11 -15.16 8.63
CA ASN A 171 20.46 -15.74 8.66
C ASN A 171 21.60 -14.72 8.81
N ASN A 172 21.30 -13.42 8.79
CA ASN A 172 22.32 -12.37 8.89
C ASN A 172 22.10 -11.54 10.17
N ASP A 173 22.95 -11.77 11.19
CA ASP A 173 22.96 -11.05 12.48
C ASP A 173 23.47 -9.60 12.39
N ASP A 174 23.74 -9.10 11.18
CA ASP A 174 24.35 -7.79 10.97
C ASP A 174 23.34 -6.67 11.16
N ARG A 175 23.26 -6.18 12.39
CA ARG A 175 22.51 -4.96 12.75
C ARG A 175 23.10 -3.77 12.00
N LEU A 176 22.29 -3.13 11.15
CA LEU A 176 22.68 -1.88 10.50
C LEU A 176 22.86 -0.76 11.56
N PRO A 177 23.92 0.06 11.44
CA PRO A 177 24.10 1.20 12.34
C PRO A 177 22.93 2.18 12.23
N TRP A 178 22.45 2.69 13.36
CA TRP A 178 21.28 3.59 13.43
C TRP A 178 21.41 4.84 12.54
N TRP A 179 22.62 5.35 12.32
CA TRP A 179 22.88 6.51 11.46
C TRP A 179 22.69 6.18 9.97
N PHE A 180 22.87 4.92 9.56
CA PHE A 180 22.62 4.47 8.19
C PHE A 180 21.12 4.47 7.89
N THR A 181 20.30 4.08 8.86
CA THR A 181 18.83 4.15 8.79
C THR A 181 18.32 5.57 8.54
N HIS A 182 18.90 6.56 9.22
CA HIS A 182 18.53 7.96 9.07
C HIS A 182 19.07 8.56 7.77
N ALA A 183 20.28 8.18 7.37
CA ALA A 183 20.88 8.62 6.10
C ALA A 183 20.15 8.06 4.88
N ALA A 184 19.60 6.84 4.96
CA ALA A 184 18.84 6.20 3.89
C ALA A 184 17.40 6.73 3.75
N LEU A 185 16.87 7.38 4.79
CA LEU A 185 15.48 7.86 4.82
C LEU A 185 15.20 8.91 3.75
N ILE A 186 16.05 9.94 3.63
CA ILE A 186 15.84 11.05 2.67
C ILE A 186 16.02 10.56 1.23
N PRO A 187 17.13 9.87 0.85
CA PRO A 187 17.29 9.34 -0.50
C PRO A 187 16.20 8.31 -0.86
N GLY A 188 15.85 7.42 0.08
CA GLY A 188 14.78 6.45 -0.10
C GLY A 188 13.44 7.12 -0.40
N ALA A 189 13.07 8.14 0.37
CA ALA A 189 11.85 8.90 0.16
C ALA A 189 11.83 9.65 -1.19
N VAL A 190 12.97 10.23 -1.61
CA VAL A 190 13.10 10.90 -2.91
C VAL A 190 12.94 9.91 -4.06
N VAL A 191 13.60 8.75 -4.00
CA VAL A 191 13.47 7.68 -5.00
C VAL A 191 12.02 7.21 -5.07
N MET A 192 11.40 6.98 -3.92
CA MET A 192 10.00 6.55 -3.84
C MET A 192 9.03 7.61 -4.34
N LEU A 193 9.30 8.90 -4.11
CA LEU A 193 8.50 9.99 -4.67
C LEU A 193 8.60 10.00 -6.20
N VAL A 194 9.81 9.91 -6.77
CA VAL A 194 9.98 9.88 -8.23
C VAL A 194 9.27 8.66 -8.83
N TYR A 195 9.38 7.50 -8.18
CA TYR A 195 8.72 6.26 -8.61
C TYR A 195 7.20 6.36 -8.53
N SER A 196 6.65 6.92 -7.44
CA SER A 196 5.20 6.99 -7.20
C SER A 196 4.54 8.25 -7.76
N PHE A 197 5.29 9.24 -8.25
CA PHE A 197 4.76 10.53 -8.70
C PHE A 197 3.65 10.38 -9.75
N GLN A 198 3.86 9.50 -10.74
CA GLN A 198 2.86 9.26 -11.78
C GLN A 198 1.54 8.74 -11.19
N LEU A 199 1.62 7.93 -10.14
CA LEU A 199 0.46 7.34 -9.46
C LEU A 199 -0.28 8.39 -8.63
N ILE A 200 0.47 9.25 -7.92
CA ILE A 200 -0.07 10.39 -7.17
C ILE A 200 -0.82 11.32 -8.13
N LEU A 201 -0.18 11.69 -9.24
CA LEU A 201 -0.78 12.56 -10.26
C LEU A 201 -2.08 11.96 -10.80
N TRP A 202 -2.08 10.67 -11.17
CA TRP A 202 -3.28 10.00 -11.66
C TRP A 202 -4.41 9.93 -10.65
N THR A 203 -4.09 9.65 -9.40
CA THR A 203 -5.06 9.59 -8.31
C THR A 203 -5.75 10.93 -8.12
N GLU A 204 -4.98 12.01 -8.03
CA GLU A 204 -5.54 13.35 -7.86
C GLU A 204 -6.35 13.80 -9.09
N LEU A 205 -5.87 13.52 -10.31
CA LEU A 205 -6.61 13.86 -11.52
C LEU A 205 -7.96 13.13 -11.61
N ILE A 206 -8.01 11.85 -11.24
CA ILE A 206 -9.28 11.08 -11.24
C ILE A 206 -10.24 11.62 -10.18
N VAL A 207 -9.76 11.84 -8.95
CA VAL A 207 -10.59 12.36 -7.85
C VAL A 207 -11.16 13.73 -8.19
N GLN A 208 -10.30 14.66 -8.64
CA GLN A 208 -10.71 16.02 -8.97
C GLN A 208 -11.67 16.04 -10.17
N ARG A 209 -11.35 15.32 -11.24
CA ARG A 209 -12.14 15.37 -12.48
C ARG A 209 -13.53 14.78 -12.32
N ASN A 210 -13.65 13.70 -11.52
CA ASN A 210 -14.92 13.03 -11.28
C ASN A 210 -15.66 13.56 -10.04
N ASN A 211 -15.19 14.65 -9.42
CA ASN A 211 -15.79 15.27 -8.22
C ASN A 211 -16.05 14.27 -7.09
N ILE A 212 -15.06 13.39 -6.85
CA ILE A 212 -15.16 12.36 -5.82
C ILE A 212 -14.93 12.99 -4.45
N VAL A 213 -15.84 12.74 -3.52
CA VAL A 213 -15.76 13.12 -2.12
C VAL A 213 -15.83 11.86 -1.26
N SER A 214 -14.95 11.75 -0.27
CA SER A 214 -14.86 10.58 0.60
C SER A 214 -14.67 11.05 2.04
N PRO A 215 -15.40 10.48 3.00
CA PRO A 215 -15.17 10.74 4.42
C PRO A 215 -13.75 10.36 4.84
N THR A 216 -13.20 11.10 5.80
CA THR A 216 -11.91 10.77 6.39
C THR A 216 -12.02 9.52 7.25
N ASP A 217 -11.19 8.53 6.96
CA ASP A 217 -10.97 7.41 7.87
C ASP A 217 -9.96 7.84 8.94
N TRP A 218 -10.46 8.12 10.15
CA TRP A 218 -9.64 8.52 11.29
C TRP A 218 -8.83 7.37 11.89
N ILE A 219 -9.25 6.11 11.70
CA ILE A 219 -8.50 4.94 12.15
C ILE A 219 -7.15 4.91 11.42
N ALA A 220 -7.18 5.14 10.10
CA ALA A 220 -5.98 5.31 9.27
C ALA A 220 -5.02 6.37 9.83
N VAL A 221 -5.55 7.53 10.19
CA VAL A 221 -4.78 8.68 10.67
C VAL A 221 -4.07 8.34 11.96
N TRP A 222 -4.78 7.79 12.93
CA TRP A 222 -4.20 7.43 14.23
C TRP A 222 -3.16 6.33 14.14
N LEU A 223 -3.39 5.33 13.29
CA LEU A 223 -2.41 4.27 13.06
C LEU A 223 -1.15 4.79 12.38
N PHE A 224 -1.28 5.71 11.42
CA PHE A 224 -0.12 6.34 10.80
C PHE A 224 0.68 7.21 11.79
N VAL A 225 0.00 7.94 12.68
CA VAL A 225 0.66 8.69 13.76
C VAL A 225 1.39 7.75 14.72
N ALA A 226 0.78 6.63 15.10
CA ALA A 226 1.40 5.62 15.93
C ALA A 226 2.64 4.99 15.25
N GLN A 227 2.58 4.77 13.93
CA GLN A 227 3.69 4.27 13.13
C GLN A 227 4.86 5.24 13.10
N ILE A 228 4.61 6.52 12.83
CA ILE A 228 5.64 7.55 12.90
C ILE A 228 6.27 7.56 14.29
N GLY A 229 5.45 7.56 15.35
CA GLY A 229 5.94 7.48 16.72
C GLY A 229 6.86 6.28 16.96
N ALA A 230 6.48 5.10 16.47
CA ALA A 230 7.28 3.87 16.58
C ALA A 230 8.60 3.93 15.79
N CYS A 231 8.64 4.60 14.63
CA CYS A 231 9.88 4.79 13.87
C CYS A 231 10.89 5.71 14.58
N PHE A 232 10.41 6.68 15.38
CA PHE A 232 11.27 7.63 16.11
C PHE A 232 11.56 7.23 17.56
N LEU A 233 10.79 6.30 18.13
CA LEU A 233 11.07 5.76 19.46
C LEU A 233 12.30 4.85 19.38
N PRO A 234 13.36 5.11 20.18
CA PRO A 234 14.45 4.15 20.29
C PRO A 234 13.87 2.81 20.80
N PRO A 235 14.41 1.67 20.35
CA PRO A 235 13.89 0.39 20.80
C PRO A 235 13.99 0.31 22.32
N LEU A 236 12.84 0.41 23.00
CA LEU A 236 12.75 0.37 24.46
C LEU A 236 13.19 -0.98 25.04
N ILE A 237 13.39 -1.98 24.19
CA ILE A 237 13.94 -3.30 24.51
C ILE A 237 15.42 -3.34 24.10
N HIS A 238 16.24 -2.55 24.78
CA HIS A 238 17.70 -2.75 24.81
C HIS A 238 18.14 -3.74 25.91
N SER A 239 17.19 -4.37 26.62
CA SER A 239 17.43 -4.98 27.93
C SER A 239 17.33 -6.50 28.02
N PHE A 240 17.11 -7.23 26.92
CA PHE A 240 17.26 -8.69 26.94
C PHE A 240 18.36 -9.12 25.96
N PRO A 241 19.53 -9.61 26.46
CA PRO A 241 20.47 -10.29 25.60
C PRO A 241 19.77 -11.50 24.96
N PRO A 242 20.13 -11.89 23.73
CA PRO A 242 19.64 -13.14 23.17
C PRO A 242 19.99 -14.25 24.16
N LEU A 243 18.99 -15.06 24.54
CA LEU A 243 19.23 -16.33 25.19
C LEU A 243 20.04 -17.16 24.19
N ARG A 244 21.36 -17.20 24.41
CA ARG A 244 22.25 -18.14 23.74
C ARG A 244 21.82 -19.54 24.17
N GLU A 245 21.26 -20.30 23.24
CA GLU A 245 21.30 -21.76 23.29
C GLU A 245 22.58 -22.25 22.61
#